data_AF-A0A1C6L9S6-F1
#
_entry.id   AF-A0A1C6L9S6-F1
#
_cell.length_a   1.000
_cell.length_b   1.000
_cell.length_c   1.000
_cell.angle_alpha   90.00
_cell.angle_beta   90.00
_cell.angle_gamma   90.00
#
_symmetry.space_group_name_H-M   'P 1'
#
loop_
_entity.id
_entity.type
_entity.pdbx_description
1 polymer ?
#
loop_
_entity_poly.entity_id
_entity_poly.type
_entity_poly.pdbx_seq_one_letter_code
_entity_poly.pdbx_strand_id
1 'polypeptide(L)'
;MDKKSYNKLGKFLLAFSIICSLLIVFLSFTVGDFIESLKNSSLISSILRSITFSLVIFSGFTLKKKLPEYYKYQVISGTILLVTSLAIDIIPRIIFLT
;
A
#
# COMPACT_ATOMS: atom_id res chain seq x y z
N MET A 1 -26.68 -4.92 -5.77
CA MET A 1 -25.39 -5.58 -5.45
C MET A 1 -25.44 -6.06 -4.01
N ASP A 2 -25.41 -7.38 -3.78
CA ASP A 2 -25.69 -7.97 -2.47
C ASP A 2 -24.48 -7.91 -1.51
N LYS A 3 -24.74 -7.93 -0.20
CA LYS A 3 -23.71 -7.99 0.86
C LYS A 3 -22.63 -9.05 0.58
N LYS A 4 -23.01 -10.21 0.05
CA LYS A 4 -22.11 -11.32 -0.30
C LYS A 4 -21.07 -10.94 -1.38
N SER A 5 -21.42 -10.03 -2.28
CA SER A 5 -20.51 -9.54 -3.33
C SER A 5 -19.43 -8.61 -2.77
N TYR A 6 -19.79 -7.73 -1.84
CA TYR A 6 -18.84 -6.80 -1.21
C TYR A 6 -17.80 -7.51 -0.34
N ASN A 7 -18.16 -8.61 0.30
CA ASN A 7 -17.21 -9.41 1.07
C ASN A 7 -16.19 -10.11 0.15
N LYS A 8 -16.63 -10.67 -1.00
CA LYS A 8 -15.71 -11.22 -2.01
C LYS A 8 -14.75 -10.17 -2.56
N LEU A 9 -15.25 -8.98 -2.89
CA LEU A 9 -14.44 -7.85 -3.34
C LEU A 9 -13.43 -7.42 -2.28
N GLY A 10 -13.84 -7.35 -1.01
CA GLY A 10 -12.93 -7.01 0.09
C GLY A 10 -11.80 -8.03 0.26
N LYS A 11 -12.11 -9.33 0.21
CA LYS A 11 -11.09 -10.39 0.25
C LYS A 11 -10.14 -10.33 -0.93
N PHE A 12 -10.66 -10.07 -2.13
CA PHE A 12 -9.84 -9.87 -3.32
C PHE A 12 -8.90 -8.68 -3.17
N LEU A 13 -9.40 -7.54 -2.69
CA LEU A 13 -8.59 -6.34 -2.44
C LEU A 13 -7.46 -6.61 -1.46
N LEU A 14 -7.75 -7.36 -0.39
CA LEU A 14 -6.75 -7.75 0.60
C LEU A 14 -5.67 -8.65 -0.02
N ALA A 15 -6.06 -9.70 -0.73
CA ALA A 15 -5.10 -10.58 -1.42
C ALA A 15 -4.24 -9.81 -2.42
N PHE A 16 -4.87 -8.94 -3.22
CA PHE A 16 -4.17 -8.09 -4.18
C PHE A 16 -3.16 -7.16 -3.49
N SER A 17 -3.54 -6.54 -2.37
CA SER A 17 -2.64 -5.65 -1.61
C SER A 17 -1.41 -6.37 -1.07
N ILE A 18 -1.56 -7.62 -0.63
CA ILE A 18 -0.46 -8.47 -0.17
C ILE A 18 0.46 -8.81 -1.34
N ILE A 19 -0.09 -9.24 -2.48
CA ILE A 19 0.68 -9.59 -3.68
C ILE A 19 1.46 -8.36 -4.18
N CYS A 20 0.82 -7.19 -4.27
CA CYS A 20 1.49 -5.94 -4.65
C CYS A 20 2.62 -5.59 -3.68
N SER A 21 2.41 -5.76 -2.38
CA SER A 21 3.43 -5.48 -1.37
C SER A 21 4.64 -6.39 -1.52
N LEU A 22 4.42 -7.69 -1.75
CA LEU A 22 5.49 -8.66 -2.03
C LEU A 22 6.24 -8.32 -3.32
N LEU A 23 5.53 -7.93 -4.39
CA LEU A 23 6.15 -7.52 -5.65
C LEU A 23 7.01 -6.25 -5.48
N ILE A 24 6.54 -5.25 -4.72
CA ILE A 24 7.31 -4.05 -4.42
C ILE A 24 8.60 -4.43 -3.70
N VAL A 25 8.52 -5.24 -2.65
CA VAL A 25 9.68 -5.71 -1.90
C VAL A 25 10.65 -6.44 -2.84
N PHE A 26 10.16 -7.41 -3.62
CA PHE A 26 10.99 -8.17 -4.55
C PHE A 26 11.73 -7.27 -5.55
N LEU A 27 11.00 -6.37 -6.22
CA LEU A 27 11.57 -5.46 -7.21
C LEU A 27 12.63 -4.54 -6.61
N SER A 28 12.46 -4.10 -5.36
CA SER A 28 13.44 -3.27 -4.66
C SER A 28 14.80 -3.94 -4.47
N PHE A 29 14.87 -5.28 -4.49
CA PHE A 29 16.12 -6.05 -4.40
C PHE A 29 16.57 -6.64 -5.74
N THR A 30 15.82 -6.45 -6.84
CA THR A 30 16.14 -7.11 -8.13
C THR A 30 17.04 -6.25 -9.04
N VAL A 31 16.99 -4.91 -8.89
CA VAL A 31 17.66 -3.95 -9.81
C VAL A 31 19.12 -3.65 -9.38
N GLY A 32 19.70 -4.46 -8.51
CA GLY A 32 21.03 -4.26 -7.93
C GLY A 32 20.95 -4.09 -6.42
N ASP A 33 21.90 -3.34 -5.84
CA ASP A 33 21.90 -3.05 -4.42
C ASP A 33 20.68 -2.20 -4.03
N PHE A 34 20.09 -2.53 -2.89
CA PHE A 34 18.88 -1.86 -2.38
C PHE A 34 19.01 -0.33 -2.34
N ILE A 35 20.19 0.18 -1.94
CA ILE A 35 20.48 1.61 -1.89
C ILE A 35 20.53 2.25 -3.29
N GLU A 36 21.05 1.54 -4.29
CA GLU A 36 21.10 2.02 -5.67
C GLU A 36 19.70 2.10 -6.28
N SER A 37 18.85 1.09 -6.00
CA SER A 37 17.43 1.11 -6.35
C SER A 37 16.69 2.31 -5.74
N LEU A 38 17.00 2.67 -4.49
CA LEU A 38 16.47 3.89 -3.85
C LEU A 38 16.95 5.16 -4.53
N LYS A 39 18.25 5.28 -4.84
CA LYS A 39 18.81 6.47 -5.52
C LYS A 39 18.20 6.70 -6.90
N ASN A 40 17.96 5.62 -7.64
CA ASN A 40 17.42 5.70 -9.01
C ASN A 40 15.91 5.94 -9.07
N SER A 41 15.20 5.81 -7.95
CA SER A 41 13.75 6.00 -7.89
C SER A 41 13.37 7.39 -7.36
N SER A 42 12.26 7.93 -7.88
CA SER A 42 11.82 9.31 -7.60
C SER A 42 11.17 9.45 -6.23
N LEU A 43 11.74 10.30 -5.38
CA LEU A 43 11.17 10.64 -4.06
C LEU A 43 9.76 11.24 -4.16
N ILE A 44 9.50 12.04 -5.20
CA ILE A 44 8.17 12.65 -5.42
C ILE A 44 7.12 11.56 -5.68
N SER A 45 7.45 10.53 -6.47
CA SER A 45 6.51 9.44 -6.73
C SER A 45 6.24 8.61 -5.47
N SER A 46 7.24 8.39 -4.62
CA SER A 46 7.11 7.73 -3.33
C SER A 46 6.19 8.47 -2.36
N ILE A 47 6.31 9.81 -2.30
CA ILE A 47 5.44 10.67 -1.49
C ILE A 47 4.00 10.62 -2.01
N LEU A 48 3.80 10.79 -3.32
CA LEU A 48 2.47 10.73 -3.93
C LEU A 48 1.79 9.40 -3.65
N ARG A 49 2.51 8.29 -3.81
CA ARG A 49 2.00 6.94 -3.51
C ARG A 49 1.57 6.79 -2.04
N SER A 50 2.34 7.34 -1.12
CA SER A 50 2.01 7.33 0.32
C SER A 50 0.77 8.16 0.64
N ILE A 51 0.60 9.31 -0.03
CA ILE A 51 -0.62 10.12 0.05
C ILE A 51 -1.81 9.33 -0.50
N THR A 52 -1.67 8.69 -1.67
CA THR A 52 -2.73 7.86 -2.26
C THR A 52 -3.18 6.75 -1.33
N PHE A 53 -2.27 6.01 -0.71
CA PHE A 53 -2.64 4.95 0.24
C PHE A 53 -3.31 5.49 1.50
N SER A 54 -2.90 6.66 1.97
CA SER A 54 -3.56 7.37 3.07
C SER A 54 -5.00 7.77 2.71
N LEU A 55 -5.24 8.23 1.48
CA LEU A 55 -6.59 8.52 0.97
C LEU A 55 -7.45 7.26 0.81
N VAL A 56 -6.86 6.12 0.41
CA VAL A 56 -7.57 4.83 0.36
C VAL A 56 -8.04 4.41 1.75
N ILE A 57 -7.21 4.61 2.78
CA ILE A 57 -7.58 4.35 4.18
C ILE A 57 -8.72 5.28 4.61
N PHE A 58 -8.58 6.58 4.35
CA PHE A 58 -9.58 7.58 4.73
C PHE A 58 -10.93 7.32 4.08
N SER A 59 -10.94 7.05 2.76
CA SER A 59 -12.15 6.65 2.04
C SER A 59 -12.74 5.36 2.60
N GLY A 60 -11.92 4.40 2.99
CA GLY A 60 -12.36 3.21 3.72
C GLY A 60 -13.14 3.56 5.00
N PHE A 61 -12.63 4.45 5.83
CA PHE A 61 -13.35 4.88 7.04
C PHE A 61 -14.71 5.52 6.77
N THR A 62 -14.86 6.29 5.68
CA THR A 62 -16.17 6.87 5.31
C THR A 62 -17.21 5.79 4.96
N LEU A 63 -16.78 4.61 4.51
CA LEU A 63 -17.65 3.48 4.19
C LEU A 63 -18.07 2.66 5.41
N LYS A 64 -17.53 2.92 6.61
CA LYS A 64 -17.81 2.15 7.83
C LYS A 64 -19.30 1.95 8.10
N LYS A 65 -20.11 2.98 7.86
CA LYS A 65 -21.57 2.94 8.06
C LYS A 65 -22.34 2.29 6.90
N LYS A 66 -21.84 2.43 5.67
CA LYS A 66 -22.52 1.95 4.45
C LYS A 66 -22.19 0.49 4.12
N LEU A 67 -20.95 0.08 4.31
CA LEU A 67 -20.41 -1.23 3.93
C LEU A 67 -19.51 -1.78 5.06
N PRO A 68 -20.10 -2.25 6.19
CA PRO A 68 -19.38 -2.60 7.41
C PRO A 68 -18.43 -3.81 7.27
N GLU A 69 -18.61 -4.66 6.26
CA GLU A 69 -17.66 -5.74 5.97
C GLU A 69 -16.53 -5.27 5.06
N TYR A 70 -16.87 -4.55 3.98
CA TYR A 70 -15.91 -4.09 2.97
C TYR A 70 -14.92 -3.06 3.52
N TYR A 71 -15.38 -2.14 4.38
CA TYR A 71 -14.50 -1.07 4.88
C TYR A 71 -13.28 -1.62 5.62
N LYS A 72 -13.44 -2.72 6.37
CA LYS A 72 -12.35 -3.36 7.11
C LYS A 72 -11.26 -3.81 6.14
N TYR A 73 -11.67 -4.49 5.07
CA TYR A 73 -10.72 -4.94 4.05
C TYR A 73 -10.05 -3.78 3.34
N GLN A 74 -10.78 -2.72 2.99
CA GLN A 74 -10.19 -1.54 2.35
C GLN A 74 -9.18 -0.82 3.24
N VAL A 75 -9.52 -0.60 4.52
CA VAL A 75 -8.61 0.02 5.49
C VAL A 75 -7.36 -0.84 5.67
N ILE A 76 -7.51 -2.14 5.94
CA ILE A 76 -6.38 -3.05 6.13
C ILE A 76 -5.49 -3.11 4.89
N SER A 77 -6.09 -3.22 3.70
CA SER A 77 -5.34 -3.25 2.42
C SER A 77 -4.55 -1.97 2.19
N GLY A 78 -5.18 -0.81 2.45
CA GLY A 78 -4.50 0.47 2.36
C GLY A 78 -3.37 0.62 3.37
N THR A 79 -3.55 0.13 4.60
CA THR A 79 -2.51 0.11 5.63
C THR A 79 -1.33 -0.77 5.23
N ILE A 80 -1.57 -1.97 4.71
CA ILE A 80 -0.51 -2.88 4.25
C ILE A 80 0.34 -2.21 3.16
N LEU A 81 -0.31 -1.59 2.17
CA LEU A 81 0.39 -0.89 1.09
C LEU A 81 1.17 0.33 1.60
N LEU A 82 0.59 1.11 2.50
CA LEU A 82 1.23 2.28 3.10
C LEU A 82 2.46 1.88 3.90
N VAL A 83 2.33 0.91 4.80
CA VAL A 83 3.44 0.42 5.64
C VAL A 83 4.55 -0.14 4.77
N THR A 84 4.22 -0.94 3.74
CA THR A 84 5.23 -1.47 2.81
C THR A 84 5.96 -0.35 2.09
N SER A 85 5.23 0.65 1.57
CA SER A 85 5.84 1.80 0.89
C SER A 85 6.73 2.62 1.83
N LEU A 86 6.34 2.79 3.08
CA LEU A 86 7.16 3.51 4.06
C LEU A 86 8.42 2.73 4.44
N ALA A 87 8.28 1.44 4.73
CA ALA A 87 9.36 0.58 5.19
C ALA A 87 10.44 0.32 4.12
N ILE A 88 10.03 0.20 2.85
CA ILE A 88 10.92 -0.13 1.75
C ILE A 88 11.47 1.12 1.05
N ASP A 89 10.80 2.26 1.15
CA ASP A 89 11.16 3.45 0.39
C ASP A 89 11.52 4.63 1.30
N ILE A 90 10.53 5.23 1.98
CA ILE A 90 10.72 6.51 2.68
C ILE A 90 11.67 6.39 3.88
N ILE A 91 11.48 5.39 4.75
CA ILE A 91 12.31 5.21 5.94
C ILE A 91 13.77 4.95 5.55
N PRO A 92 14.09 4.02 4.63
CA PRO A 92 15.45 3.82 4.13
C PRO A 92 16.09 5.08 3.54
N ARG A 93 15.34 5.90 2.77
CA ARG A 93 15.89 7.15 2.24
C ARG A 93 16.31 8.13 3.33
N ILE A 94 15.51 8.23 4.39
CA ILE A 94 15.83 9.10 5.53
C ILE A 94 17.08 8.59 6.27
N ILE A 95 17.28 7.28 6.37
CA ILE A 95 18.40 6.69 7.11
C ILE A 95 19.69 6.67 6.28
N PHE A 96 19.61 6.37 4.98
CA PHE A 96 20.79 6.07 4.14
C PHE A 96 21.14 7.16 3.13
N LEU A 97 20.22 8.07 2.78
CA LEU A 97 20.41 9.07 1.73
C LEU A 97 20.26 10.53 2.21
N THR A 98 19.93 10.72 3.49
CA THR A 98 19.94 12.03 4.16
C THR A 98 21.18 12.12 5.05
#